data_AF-A0A967SNW9-F1
#
_entry.id   AF-A0A967SNW9-F1
#
_cell.length_a   1.000
_cell.length_b   1.000
_cell.length_c   1.000
_cell.angle_alpha   90.00
_cell.angle_beta   90.00
_cell.angle_gamma   90.00
#
_symmetry.space_group_name_H-M   'P 1'
#
loop_
_entity.id
_entity.type
_entity.pdbx_description
1 polymer ?
#
loop_
_entity_poly.entity_id
_entity_poly.type
_entity_poly.pdbx_seq_one_letter_code
_entity_poly.pdbx_strand_id
1 'polypeptide(L)'
;PSVTKDGAFIEGATEDQIAKAHREQEGYAISLEKLDAAVDELVEALLQQFPECTRYTKQQVNFWKDLAWHQTIGHAGDWLALHYSSMEPWEGMRAFVQKRKPRYMELRERAASGGSSEFVWGPPAVDCPECGAEGIPESFRYCGACGAELGGNGAGAGRVEDAETAPAGG
;
A
#
# COMPACT_ATOMS: atom_id res chain seq x y z
N PRO A 1 -20.67 11.66 11.19
CA PRO A 1 -21.11 12.62 10.14
C PRO A 1 -22.31 13.43 10.63
N SER A 2 -22.33 14.74 10.36
CA SER A 2 -23.47 15.60 10.68
C SER A 2 -24.61 15.27 9.72
N VAL A 3 -25.70 14.73 10.25
CA VAL A 3 -26.89 14.31 9.49
C VAL A 3 -27.98 15.35 9.67
N THR A 4 -28.64 15.70 8.58
CA THR A 4 -29.87 16.48 8.58
C THR A 4 -31.03 15.60 8.16
N LYS A 5 -32.23 15.87 8.68
CA LYS A 5 -33.49 15.37 8.14
C LYS A 5 -34.37 16.55 7.78
N ASP A 6 -34.80 16.62 6.52
CA ASP A 6 -35.61 17.71 5.98
C ASP A 6 -35.01 19.10 6.29
N GLY A 7 -33.67 19.19 6.24
CA GLY A 7 -32.90 20.40 6.55
C GLY A 7 -32.62 20.66 8.04
N ALA A 8 -33.18 19.89 8.98
CA ALA A 8 -32.90 20.03 10.40
C ALA A 8 -31.80 19.08 10.87
N PHE A 9 -30.80 19.58 11.59
CA PHE A 9 -29.72 18.76 12.14
C PHE A 9 -30.22 17.78 13.20
N ILE A 10 -29.70 16.55 13.14
CA ILE A 10 -29.90 15.50 14.13
C ILE A 10 -28.60 15.36 14.94
N GLU A 11 -28.70 15.49 16.26
CA GLU A 11 -27.60 15.16 17.18
C GLU A 11 -27.59 13.66 17.48
N GLY A 12 -26.41 13.05 17.46
CA GLY A 12 -26.26 11.61 17.77
C GLY A 12 -26.98 10.68 16.78
N ALA A 13 -26.92 10.97 15.48
CA ALA A 13 -27.56 10.18 14.45
C ALA A 13 -27.17 8.68 14.53
N THR A 14 -28.16 7.80 14.43
CA THR A 14 -27.96 6.34 14.45
C THR A 14 -27.30 5.85 13.16
N GLU A 15 -26.75 4.63 13.18
CA GLU A 15 -26.14 4.02 11.97
C GLU A 15 -27.11 3.93 10.79
N ASP A 16 -28.39 3.62 11.03
CA ASP A 16 -29.43 3.60 9.99
C ASP A 16 -29.67 4.98 9.38
N GLN A 17 -29.75 6.03 10.21
CA GLN A 17 -29.92 7.41 9.76
C GLN A 17 -28.71 7.88 8.96
N ILE A 18 -27.50 7.50 9.37
CA ILE A 18 -26.26 7.79 8.63
C ILE A 18 -26.29 7.07 7.27
N ALA A 19 -26.67 5.79 7.23
CA ALA A 19 -26.76 5.04 5.98
C ALA A 19 -27.81 5.62 5.02
N LYS A 20 -28.95 6.10 5.53
CA LYS A 20 -29.97 6.81 4.75
C LYS A 20 -29.46 8.17 4.26
N ALA A 21 -28.75 8.92 5.09
CA ALA A 21 -28.14 10.19 4.73
C ALA A 21 -27.10 10.07 3.61
N HIS A 22 -26.25 9.02 3.64
CA HIS A 22 -25.30 8.72 2.56
C HIS A 22 -25.98 8.43 1.21
N ARG A 23 -27.24 8.00 1.24
CA ARG A 23 -28.05 7.68 0.06
C ARG A 23 -29.11 8.75 -0.25
N GLU A 24 -29.14 9.84 0.51
CA GLU A 24 -30.14 10.92 0.41
C GLU A 24 -31.60 10.43 0.47
N GLN A 25 -31.87 9.43 1.32
CA GLN A 25 -33.19 8.78 1.41
C GLN A 25 -34.05 9.38 2.50
N GLU A 26 -35.37 9.39 2.29
CA GLU A 26 -36.37 9.76 3.32
C GLU A 26 -36.12 11.14 3.95
N GLY A 27 -35.60 12.09 3.15
CA GLY A 27 -35.27 13.44 3.61
C GLY A 27 -33.99 13.53 4.43
N TYR A 28 -33.28 12.43 4.66
CA TYR A 28 -31.97 12.44 5.31
C TYR A 28 -30.88 12.86 4.33
N ALA A 29 -29.97 13.71 4.76
CA ALA A 29 -28.80 14.11 3.99
C ALA A 29 -27.60 14.33 4.91
N ILE A 30 -26.40 14.32 4.34
CA ILE A 30 -25.18 14.74 5.03
C ILE A 30 -25.03 16.24 4.83
N SER A 31 -24.86 16.99 5.91
CA SER A 31 -24.58 18.43 5.84
C SER A 31 -23.23 18.72 6.47
N LEU A 32 -22.41 19.54 5.80
CA LEU A 32 -21.12 19.99 6.29
C LEU A 32 -21.17 21.40 6.90
N GLU A 33 -22.33 22.05 6.95
CA GLU A 33 -22.43 23.46 7.41
C GLU A 33 -21.91 23.65 8.84
N LYS A 34 -22.13 22.67 9.74
CA LYS A 34 -21.56 22.71 11.09
C LYS A 34 -20.03 22.54 11.11
N LEU A 35 -19.47 21.79 10.16
CA LEU A 35 -18.02 21.68 10.00
C LEU A 35 -17.45 23.02 9.49
N ASP A 36 -18.09 23.62 8.48
CA ASP A 36 -17.68 24.91 7.94
C ASP A 36 -17.72 25.98 9.03
N ALA A 37 -18.83 26.07 9.78
CA ALA A 37 -18.97 27.01 10.89
C ALA A 37 -17.88 26.83 11.98
N ALA A 38 -17.53 25.58 12.32
CA ALA A 38 -16.49 25.30 13.30
C ALA A 38 -15.07 25.64 12.77
N VAL A 39 -14.83 25.43 11.49
CA VAL A 39 -13.57 25.84 10.83
C VAL A 39 -13.47 27.37 10.81
N ASP A 40 -14.54 28.06 10.46
CA ASP A 40 -14.61 29.53 10.46
C ASP A 40 -14.34 30.10 11.86
N GLU A 41 -14.96 29.54 12.89
CA GLU A 41 -14.73 29.92 14.28
C GLU A 41 -13.25 29.74 14.68
N LEU A 42 -12.63 28.62 14.32
CA LEU A 42 -11.22 28.36 14.61
C LEU A 42 -10.30 29.33 13.87
N VAL A 43 -10.57 29.61 12.59
CA VAL A 43 -9.79 30.55 11.80
C VAL A 43 -9.88 31.96 12.38
N GLU A 44 -11.08 32.41 12.73
CA GLU A 44 -11.30 33.72 13.36
C GLU A 44 -10.56 33.81 14.71
N ALA A 45 -10.63 32.76 15.53
CA ALA A 45 -9.89 32.70 16.78
C ALA A 45 -8.36 32.80 16.58
N LEU A 46 -7.82 32.15 15.53
CA LEU A 46 -6.40 32.23 15.17
C LEU A 46 -6.00 33.62 14.65
N LEU A 47 -6.86 34.29 13.89
CA LEU A 47 -6.63 35.66 13.39
C LEU A 47 -6.55 36.67 14.53
N GLN A 48 -7.23 36.42 15.65
CA GLN A 48 -7.22 37.26 16.84
C GLN A 48 -6.00 36.99 17.76
N GLN A 49 -5.08 36.11 17.39
CA GLN A 49 -3.84 35.85 18.15
C GLN A 49 -2.65 36.70 17.65
N PHE A 50 -1.61 36.86 18.48
CA PHE A 50 -0.38 37.51 18.05
C PHE A 50 0.38 36.64 17.01
N PRO A 51 0.64 37.15 15.79
CA PRO A 51 1.18 36.34 14.70
C PRO A 51 2.59 35.80 14.98
N GLU A 52 3.45 36.58 15.64
CA GLU A 52 4.81 36.15 15.98
C GLU A 52 4.84 35.04 17.04
N CYS A 53 3.97 35.12 18.06
CA CYS A 53 3.82 34.07 19.05
C CYS A 53 3.32 32.78 18.39
N THR A 54 2.28 32.88 17.54
CA THR A 54 1.74 31.74 16.79
C THR A 54 2.79 31.12 15.86
N ARG A 55 3.59 31.96 15.17
CA ARG A 55 4.69 31.50 14.31
C ARG A 55 5.72 30.70 15.12
N TYR A 56 6.15 31.20 16.28
CA TYR A 56 7.15 30.50 17.08
C TYR A 56 6.58 29.25 17.76
N THR A 57 5.33 29.29 18.26
CA THR A 57 4.63 28.11 18.76
C THR A 57 4.59 27.01 17.70
N LYS A 58 4.29 27.34 16.44
CA LYS A 58 4.35 26.39 15.31
C LYS A 58 5.74 25.76 15.16
N GLN A 59 6.81 26.53 15.29
CA GLN A 59 8.18 25.98 15.23
C GLN A 59 8.43 25.00 16.38
N GLN A 60 8.08 25.39 17.60
CA GLN A 60 8.30 24.56 18.79
C GLN A 60 7.51 23.25 18.75
N VAL A 61 6.23 23.27 18.38
CA VAL A 61 5.41 22.05 18.32
C VAL A 61 5.83 21.12 17.18
N ASN A 62 6.40 21.66 16.10
CA ASN A 62 6.91 20.86 15.01
C ASN A 62 8.30 20.29 15.26
N PHE A 63 9.06 20.76 16.26
CA PHE A 63 10.46 20.39 16.46
C PHE A 63 10.72 18.89 16.36
N TRP A 64 10.02 18.07 17.15
CA TRP A 64 10.22 16.62 17.14
C TRP A 64 9.75 15.96 15.84
N LYS A 65 8.64 16.45 15.29
CA LYS A 65 8.10 15.96 14.01
C LYS A 65 9.08 16.27 12.87
N ASP A 66 9.60 17.48 12.80
CA ASP A 66 10.55 17.91 11.78
C ASP A 66 11.90 17.21 11.95
N LEU A 67 12.40 17.05 13.18
CA LEU A 67 13.61 16.30 13.44
C LEU A 67 13.48 14.86 12.94
N ALA A 68 12.43 14.15 13.37
CA ALA A 68 12.19 12.77 12.95
C ALA A 68 12.00 12.67 11.43
N TRP A 69 11.18 13.55 10.85
CA TRP A 69 10.87 13.55 9.42
C TRP A 69 12.11 13.76 8.56
N HIS A 70 12.89 14.81 8.81
CA HIS A 70 14.06 15.12 7.96
C HIS A 70 15.16 14.07 8.08
N GLN A 71 15.23 13.35 9.21
CA GLN A 71 16.17 12.24 9.38
C GLN A 71 15.69 10.94 8.74
N THR A 72 14.40 10.76 8.46
CA THR A 72 13.86 9.45 8.06
C THR A 72 13.19 9.44 6.69
N ILE A 73 12.75 10.59 6.16
CA ILE A 73 11.97 10.62 4.92
C ILE A 73 12.76 10.14 3.70
N GLY A 74 14.06 10.44 3.63
CA GLY A 74 14.95 9.94 2.58
C GLY A 74 15.05 8.42 2.63
N HIS A 75 15.31 7.86 3.83
CA HIS A 75 15.34 6.41 4.04
C HIS A 75 14.01 5.74 3.68
N ALA A 76 12.89 6.36 4.04
CA ALA A 76 11.56 5.84 3.69
C ALA A 76 11.33 5.85 2.18
N GLY A 77 11.79 6.89 1.48
CA GLY A 77 11.75 6.98 0.03
C GLY A 77 12.58 5.90 -0.66
N ASP A 78 13.83 5.72 -0.23
CA ASP A 78 14.72 4.68 -0.77
C ASP A 78 14.20 3.28 -0.49
N TRP A 79 13.74 3.05 0.75
CA TRP A 79 13.10 1.80 1.16
C TRP A 79 11.92 1.51 0.22
N LEU A 80 11.02 2.47 0.01
CA LEU A 80 9.88 2.27 -0.88
C LEU A 80 10.33 1.99 -2.32
N ALA A 81 11.25 2.78 -2.88
CA ALA A 81 11.68 2.65 -4.26
C ALA A 81 12.37 1.31 -4.55
N LEU A 82 13.25 0.87 -3.65
CA LEU A 82 13.99 -0.38 -3.81
C LEU A 82 13.08 -1.59 -3.57
N HIS A 83 12.35 -1.61 -2.45
CA HIS A 83 11.53 -2.77 -2.11
C HIS A 83 10.33 -2.94 -3.04
N TYR A 84 9.79 -1.89 -3.64
CA TYR A 84 8.69 -2.03 -4.60
C TYR A 84 9.04 -2.93 -5.80
N SER A 85 10.32 -3.03 -6.14
CA SER A 85 10.81 -3.92 -7.19
C SER A 85 11.03 -5.37 -6.74
N SER A 86 10.94 -5.66 -5.45
CA SER A 86 11.20 -6.99 -4.89
C SER A 86 9.96 -7.89 -4.88
N MET A 87 10.18 -9.19 -4.66
CA MET A 87 9.15 -10.21 -4.70
C MET A 87 8.03 -10.01 -3.68
N GLU A 88 8.35 -9.52 -2.47
CA GLU A 88 7.35 -9.36 -1.40
C GLU A 88 6.30 -8.30 -1.73
N PRO A 89 6.64 -7.05 -2.08
CA PRO A 89 5.65 -6.07 -2.53
C PRO A 89 4.98 -6.47 -3.84
N TRP A 90 5.70 -7.11 -4.76
CA TRP A 90 5.10 -7.63 -6.00
C TRP A 90 3.96 -8.62 -5.70
N GLU A 91 4.16 -9.57 -4.80
CA GLU A 91 3.14 -10.53 -4.38
C GLU A 91 2.00 -9.85 -3.60
N GLY A 92 2.32 -8.98 -2.65
CA GLY A 92 1.33 -8.28 -1.82
C GLY A 92 0.38 -7.41 -2.67
N MET A 93 0.94 -6.61 -3.57
CA MET A 93 0.14 -5.74 -4.45
C MET A 93 -0.70 -6.52 -5.45
N ARG A 94 -0.14 -7.59 -6.03
CA ARG A 94 -0.91 -8.44 -6.95
C ARG A 94 -2.02 -9.17 -6.23
N ALA A 95 -1.75 -9.72 -5.04
CA ALA A 95 -2.77 -10.37 -4.24
C ALA A 95 -3.91 -9.40 -3.90
N PHE A 96 -3.60 -8.16 -3.54
CA PHE A 96 -4.59 -7.10 -3.30
C PHE A 96 -5.45 -6.81 -4.53
N VAL A 97 -4.83 -6.52 -5.67
CA VAL A 97 -5.54 -6.23 -6.94
C VAL A 97 -6.39 -7.42 -7.38
N GLN A 98 -5.87 -8.64 -7.20
CA GLN A 98 -6.55 -9.89 -7.54
C GLN A 98 -7.55 -10.36 -6.46
N LYS A 99 -7.70 -9.62 -5.36
CA LYS A 99 -8.59 -9.95 -4.23
C LYS A 99 -8.39 -11.36 -3.67
N ARG A 100 -7.14 -11.82 -3.63
CA ARG A 100 -6.75 -13.11 -3.04
C ARG A 100 -5.86 -12.90 -1.82
N LYS A 101 -5.69 -13.95 -1.01
CA LYS A 101 -4.75 -13.92 0.11
C LYS A 101 -3.30 -13.88 -0.43
N PRO A 102 -2.42 -13.05 0.13
CA PRO A 102 -0.99 -13.10 -0.17
C PRO A 102 -0.35 -14.40 0.32
N ARG A 103 0.66 -14.89 -0.40
CA ARG A 103 1.32 -16.18 -0.15
C ARG A 103 2.59 -16.03 0.69
N TYR A 104 2.43 -15.61 1.94
CA TYR A 104 3.56 -15.32 2.84
C TYR A 104 4.43 -16.55 3.12
N MET A 105 3.83 -17.73 3.31
CA MET A 105 4.56 -18.95 3.66
C MET A 105 5.38 -19.47 2.50
N GLU A 106 4.84 -19.44 1.27
CA GLU A 106 5.60 -19.81 0.06
C GLU A 106 6.87 -18.97 -0.08
N LEU A 107 6.81 -17.67 0.22
CA LEU A 107 7.98 -16.80 0.17
C LEU A 107 9.04 -17.20 1.21
N ARG A 108 8.61 -17.53 2.43
CA ARG A 108 9.51 -17.98 3.51
C ARG A 108 10.12 -19.34 3.20
N GLU A 109 9.36 -20.26 2.65
CA GLU A 109 9.83 -21.58 2.22
C GLU A 109 10.83 -21.48 1.07
N ARG A 110 10.57 -20.60 0.10
CA ARG A 110 11.53 -20.28 -0.97
C ARG A 110 12.85 -19.76 -0.42
N ALA A 111 12.82 -18.84 0.54
CA ALA A 111 14.01 -18.36 1.22
C ALA A 111 14.75 -19.48 1.98
N ALA A 112 14.01 -20.30 2.73
CA ALA A 112 14.56 -21.39 3.54
C ALA A 112 15.19 -22.51 2.69
N SER A 113 14.67 -22.74 1.49
CA SER A 113 15.19 -23.72 0.52
C SER A 113 16.35 -23.19 -0.33
N GLY A 114 16.85 -21.97 -0.05
CA GLY A 114 17.96 -21.35 -0.79
C GLY A 114 17.55 -20.70 -2.11
N GLY A 115 16.25 -20.61 -2.41
CA GLY A 115 15.73 -19.88 -3.54
C GLY A 115 15.63 -18.38 -3.30
N SER A 116 15.51 -17.61 -4.38
CA SER A 116 15.36 -16.15 -4.32
C SER A 116 14.09 -15.68 -3.61
N SER A 117 14.23 -15.03 -2.46
CA SER A 117 13.14 -14.28 -1.80
C SER A 117 13.03 -12.83 -2.27
N GLU A 118 14.06 -12.30 -2.93
CA GLU A 118 14.13 -10.87 -3.27
C GLU A 118 13.65 -10.60 -4.70
N PHE A 119 13.99 -11.48 -5.65
CA PHE A 119 13.67 -11.30 -7.06
C PHE A 119 12.56 -12.25 -7.50
N VAL A 120 11.57 -11.70 -8.21
CA VAL A 120 10.40 -12.44 -8.72
C VAL A 120 10.84 -13.67 -9.53
N TRP A 121 11.80 -13.48 -10.44
CA TRP A 121 12.30 -14.51 -11.36
C TRP A 121 13.68 -15.07 -11.00
N GLY A 122 14.10 -14.94 -9.74
CA GLY A 122 15.44 -15.37 -9.30
C GLY A 122 16.51 -14.29 -9.47
N PRO A 123 17.68 -14.46 -8.84
CA PRO A 123 18.81 -13.54 -8.97
C PRO A 123 19.28 -13.44 -10.43
N PRO A 124 19.88 -12.30 -10.83
CA PRO A 124 20.52 -12.15 -12.13
C PRO A 124 21.85 -12.93 -12.15
N ALA A 125 21.77 -14.25 -12.34
CA ALA A 125 22.90 -15.18 -12.15
C ALA A 125 23.25 -16.00 -13.41
N VAL A 126 22.53 -15.80 -14.53
CA VAL A 126 22.72 -16.57 -15.76
C VAL A 126 23.30 -15.68 -16.85
N ASP A 127 24.34 -16.17 -17.52
CA ASP A 127 24.91 -15.55 -18.71
C ASP A 127 24.55 -16.37 -19.96
N CYS A 128 24.29 -15.69 -21.07
CA CYS A 128 23.93 -16.34 -22.33
C CYS A 128 25.18 -16.89 -23.04
N PRO A 129 25.28 -18.21 -23.29
CA PRO A 129 26.45 -18.78 -23.97
C PRO A 129 26.54 -18.41 -25.45
N GLU A 130 25.41 -18.05 -26.08
CA GLU A 130 25.35 -17.76 -27.52
C GLU A 130 25.72 -16.31 -27.85
N CYS A 131 25.20 -15.34 -27.10
CA CYS A 131 25.42 -13.91 -27.39
C CYS A 131 26.23 -13.17 -26.33
N GLY A 132 26.54 -13.81 -25.20
CA GLY A 132 27.31 -13.20 -24.11
C GLY A 132 26.52 -12.19 -23.26
N ALA A 133 25.18 -12.14 -23.35
CA ALA A 133 24.39 -11.28 -22.48
C ALA A 133 24.47 -11.76 -21.01
N GLU A 134 24.80 -10.85 -20.10
CA GLU A 134 25.00 -11.13 -18.67
C GLU A 134 23.80 -10.74 -17.81
N GLY A 135 23.71 -11.31 -16.60
CA GLY A 135 22.75 -10.88 -15.57
C GLY A 135 21.30 -11.28 -15.86
N ILE A 136 21.09 -12.40 -16.56
CA ILE A 136 19.76 -12.92 -16.87
C ILE A 136 19.17 -13.58 -15.60
N PRO A 137 17.88 -13.35 -15.27
CA PRO A 137 17.26 -13.97 -14.11
C PRO A 137 17.30 -15.50 -14.17
N GLU A 138 17.66 -16.14 -13.06
CA GLU A 138 17.85 -17.59 -12.95
C GLU A 138 16.66 -18.41 -13.48
N SER A 139 15.42 -17.93 -13.32
CA SER A 139 14.23 -18.68 -13.75
C SER A 139 13.90 -18.52 -15.25
N PHE A 140 14.67 -17.74 -16.02
CA PHE A 140 14.40 -17.52 -17.45
C PHE A 140 14.92 -18.68 -18.29
N ARG A 141 14.05 -19.20 -19.17
CA ARG A 141 14.40 -20.30 -20.09
C ARG A 141 15.11 -19.83 -21.37
N TYR A 142 14.86 -18.58 -21.78
CA TYR A 142 15.39 -18.03 -23.03
C TYR A 142 16.07 -16.69 -22.76
N CYS A 143 17.10 -16.39 -23.55
CA CYS A 143 17.78 -15.11 -23.52
C CYS A 143 16.86 -14.01 -24.05
N GLY A 144 16.62 -12.97 -23.25
CA GLY A 144 15.83 -11.80 -23.68
C GLY A 144 16.49 -10.95 -24.77
N ALA A 145 17.79 -11.13 -25.03
CA ALA A 145 18.53 -10.38 -26.04
C ALA A 145 18.58 -11.10 -27.41
N CYS A 146 18.92 -12.39 -27.45
CA CYS A 146 19.08 -13.14 -28.70
C CYS A 146 18.06 -14.28 -28.91
N GLY A 147 17.24 -14.61 -27.92
CA GLY A 147 16.24 -15.69 -28.00
C GLY A 147 16.79 -17.11 -27.81
N ALA A 148 18.11 -17.29 -27.62
CA ALA A 148 18.70 -18.61 -27.39
C ALA A 148 18.19 -19.26 -26.11
N GLU A 149 18.07 -20.60 -26.10
CA GLU A 149 17.72 -21.35 -24.90
C GLU A 149 18.89 -21.32 -23.89
N LEU A 150 18.58 -20.98 -22.64
CA LEU A 150 19.52 -20.94 -21.55
C LEU A 150 19.43 -22.29 -20.85
N GLY A 151 20.48 -23.10 -20.93
CA GLY A 151 20.51 -24.49 -20.43
C GLY A 151 20.38 -24.67 -18.91
N GLY A 152 19.87 -23.66 -18.18
CA GLY A 152 19.58 -23.71 -16.75
C GLY A 152 18.13 -24.12 -16.49
N ASN A 153 17.92 -24.87 -15.40
CA ASN A 153 16.62 -25.37 -14.95
C ASN A 153 15.55 -24.25 -14.86
N GLY A 154 14.82 -23.98 -15.93
CA GLY A 154 13.62 -23.13 -15.96
C GLY A 154 12.43 -23.68 -15.14
N ALA A 155 12.70 -24.55 -14.16
CA ALA A 155 11.74 -25.26 -13.33
C ALA A 155 11.61 -24.68 -11.91
N GLY A 156 12.11 -23.47 -11.66
CA GLY A 156 11.99 -22.79 -10.35
C GLY A 156 10.66 -22.07 -10.10
N ALA A 157 9.80 -21.94 -11.13
CA ALA A 157 8.48 -21.34 -11.02
C ALA A 157 7.39 -22.35 -11.38
N GLY A 158 7.42 -23.52 -10.74
CA GLY A 158 6.20 -24.31 -10.62
C GLY A 158 5.17 -23.43 -9.92
N ARG A 159 4.15 -22.95 -10.65
CA ARG A 159 2.89 -22.61 -10.00
C ARG A 159 2.53 -23.84 -9.19
N VAL A 160 2.39 -23.68 -7.87
CA VAL A 160 1.66 -24.66 -7.08
C VAL A 160 0.28 -24.70 -7.72
N GLU A 161 0.01 -25.76 -8.48
CA GLU A 161 -1.29 -26.00 -9.07
C GLU A 161 -2.32 -26.08 -7.94
N ASP A 162 -3.50 -25.55 -8.22
CA ASP A 162 -4.59 -25.32 -7.28
C ASP A 162 -4.74 -26.49 -6.30
N ALA A 163 -4.52 -26.22 -5.01
CA ALA A 163 -4.86 -27.15 -3.94
C ALA A 163 -6.38 -27.32 -3.91
N GLU A 164 -6.82 -28.31 -4.67
CA GLU A 164 -8.15 -28.86 -4.76
C GLU A 164 -8.72 -29.11 -3.34
N THR A 165 -9.87 -28.50 -3.08
CA THR A 165 -10.92 -28.86 -2.11
C THR A 165 -10.57 -29.91 -1.06
N ALA A 166 -10.26 -29.47 0.16
CA ALA A 166 -10.39 -30.33 1.35
C ALA A 166 -11.88 -30.42 1.77
N PRO A 167 -12.42 -31.63 2.03
CA PRO A 167 -13.83 -31.79 2.39
C PRO A 167 -14.08 -31.31 3.82
N ALA A 168 -15.20 -30.61 4.00
CA ALA A 168 -15.76 -30.37 5.33
C ALA A 168 -16.22 -31.70 5.93
N GLY A 169 -15.73 -32.03 7.12
CA GLY A 169 -16.21 -33.19 7.88
C GLY A 169 -15.72 -33.19 9.32
N GLY A 170 -16.68 -33.21 10.25
CA GLY A 170 -16.49 -33.50 11.68
C GLY A 170 -17.01 -32.41 12.61
#